data_AF-A0A7S0BVE3-F1
#
_entry.id   AF-A0A7S0BVE3-F1
#
_cell.length_a   1.000
_cell.length_b   1.000
_cell.length_c   1.000
_cell.angle_alpha   90.00
_cell.angle_beta   90.00
_cell.angle_gamma   90.00
#
_symmetry.space_group_name_H-M   'P 1'
#
loop_
_entity.id
_entity.type
_entity.pdbx_description
1 polymer ?
#
loop_
_entity_poly.entity_id
_entity_poly.type
_entity_poly.pdbx_seq_one_letter_code
_entity_poly.pdbx_strand_id
1 'polypeptide(L)'
;MYTSHSGSRPYIIVGTAYAIPNEDEPSMGRLLVFETTNLVTNRSNDGGEMDSGGGTLNTTVRQITQLVTRGAVYSICPFLDGSILATVNSRTNLYHLHDVDNVYELQADRAYHHGHVLSLCVKSLDNTAIVGDLMRSVSVLDYVQADGTNTLREVSRDFNPNFTTAIEILSPHVFLGSETFNNIFSLQRNVNAATEEGRCRLENKGEYYLGEMVNKFVRGSLVGDNTNSSMDIASVVLGSRTLYATVDGSIGSVLGMDRATFVFFNTLQHSIVHTIPAVGGLDHGHFRSFKAERRSHPCR
;
A
#
# COMPACT_ATOMS: atom_id res chain seq x y z
N MET A 1 -0.37 -9.71 -8.02
CA MET A 1 -0.77 -11.13 -8.05
C MET A 1 0.39 -11.93 -7.52
N TYR A 2 0.23 -12.57 -6.37
CA TYR A 2 1.28 -13.39 -5.77
C TYR A 2 1.18 -14.80 -6.34
N THR A 3 2.24 -15.27 -6.97
CA THR A 3 2.36 -16.62 -7.51
C THR A 3 2.45 -17.61 -6.35
N SER A 4 1.46 -18.50 -6.25
CA SER A 4 1.50 -19.64 -5.34
C SER A 4 2.68 -20.53 -5.71
N HIS A 5 3.76 -20.48 -4.91
CA HIS A 5 4.80 -21.50 -4.98
C HIS A 5 4.18 -22.83 -4.56
N SER A 6 4.39 -23.87 -5.35
CA SER A 6 3.88 -25.23 -5.11
C SER A 6 4.30 -25.71 -3.73
N GLY A 7 3.35 -25.71 -2.78
CA GLY A 7 3.57 -26.09 -1.38
C GLY A 7 3.16 -25.03 -0.34
N SER A 8 2.89 -23.77 -0.73
CA SER A 8 2.49 -22.72 0.21
C SER A 8 0.98 -22.77 0.51
N ARG A 9 0.61 -22.94 1.79
CA ARG A 9 -0.78 -22.87 2.26
C ARG A 9 -1.19 -21.40 2.44
N PRO A 10 -2.34 -20.96 1.89
CA PRO A 10 -2.82 -19.60 2.10
C PRO A 10 -3.39 -19.44 3.50
N TYR A 11 -3.02 -18.34 4.17
CA TYR A 11 -3.57 -17.95 5.46
C TYR A 11 -4.27 -16.59 5.35
N ILE A 12 -5.34 -16.43 6.12
CA ILE A 12 -5.99 -15.13 6.32
C ILE A 12 -5.53 -14.60 7.67
N ILE A 13 -4.94 -13.40 7.68
CA ILE A 13 -4.48 -12.76 8.90
C ILE A 13 -5.37 -11.55 9.15
N VAL A 14 -5.90 -11.43 10.37
CA VAL A 14 -6.81 -10.36 10.77
C VAL A 14 -6.21 -9.62 11.96
N GLY A 15 -6.03 -8.31 11.80
CA GLY A 15 -5.69 -7.40 12.88
C GLY A 15 -6.96 -6.86 13.53
N THR A 16 -6.99 -6.81 14.86
CA THR A 16 -8.14 -6.33 15.63
C THR A 16 -7.70 -5.37 16.72
N ALA A 17 -8.65 -4.60 17.23
CA ALA A 17 -8.50 -3.70 18.37
C ALA A 17 -9.70 -3.86 19.31
N TYR A 18 -9.48 -3.68 20.61
CA TYR A 18 -10.58 -3.56 21.58
C TYR A 18 -10.96 -2.08 21.70
N ALA A 19 -12.11 -1.69 21.16
CA ALA A 19 -12.63 -0.34 21.27
C ALA A 19 -13.37 -0.15 22.59
N ILE A 20 -12.65 0.24 23.64
CA ILE A 20 -13.22 0.51 24.97
C ILE A 20 -13.63 1.99 25.02
N PRO A 21 -14.89 2.34 25.35
CA PRO A 21 -15.37 3.72 25.28
C PRO A 21 -14.62 4.75 26.15
N ASN A 22 -13.90 4.31 27.17
CA ASN A 22 -13.16 5.16 28.10
C ASN A 22 -11.65 5.22 27.79
N GLU A 23 -11.21 4.64 26.66
CA GLU A 23 -9.83 4.71 26.21
C GLU A 23 -9.72 5.65 25.00
N ASP A 24 -8.81 6.62 25.07
CA ASP A 24 -8.54 7.56 23.95
C ASP A 24 -7.87 6.85 22.76
N GLU A 25 -7.05 5.83 23.04
CA GLU A 25 -6.41 4.97 22.06
C GLU A 25 -6.50 3.52 22.53
N PRO A 26 -6.83 2.54 21.66
CA PRO A 26 -6.95 1.14 22.07
C PRO A 26 -5.66 0.63 22.70
N SER A 27 -5.76 0.19 23.96
CA SER A 27 -4.61 -0.35 24.71
C SER A 27 -4.28 -1.80 24.33
N MET A 28 -5.24 -2.50 23.72
CA MET A 28 -5.18 -3.92 23.39
C MET A 28 -5.74 -4.23 22.01
N GLY A 29 -5.18 -5.26 21.38
CA GLY A 29 -5.65 -5.83 20.12
C GLY A 29 -5.22 -7.28 19.97
N ARG A 30 -5.48 -7.86 18.80
CA ARG A 30 -5.04 -9.22 18.46
C ARG A 30 -4.72 -9.35 16.99
N LEU A 31 -3.72 -10.18 16.69
CA LEU A 31 -3.51 -10.80 15.39
C LEU A 31 -4.12 -12.20 15.42
N LEU A 32 -5.06 -12.46 14.53
CA LEU A 32 -5.72 -13.75 14.36
C LEU A 32 -5.28 -14.37 13.03
N VAL A 33 -4.94 -15.64 13.03
CA VAL A 33 -4.57 -16.37 11.81
C VAL A 33 -5.60 -17.45 11.56
N PHE A 34 -6.10 -17.50 10.33
CA PHE A 34 -7.08 -18.46 9.87
C PHE A 34 -6.55 -19.25 8.68
N GLU A 35 -6.86 -20.54 8.66
CA GLU A 35 -6.64 -21.46 7.54
C GLU A 35 -7.95 -21.65 6.79
N THR A 36 -7.89 -21.59 5.46
CA THR A 36 -9.02 -21.89 4.56
C THR A 36 -8.85 -23.26 3.94
N THR A 37 -9.83 -24.13 4.13
CA THR A 37 -9.89 -25.44 3.46
C THR A 37 -11.05 -25.45 2.49
N ASN A 38 -10.78 -25.77 1.22
CA ASN A 38 -11.81 -25.96 0.20
C ASN A 38 -12.14 -27.45 0.11
N LEU A 39 -13.32 -27.84 0.58
CA LEU A 39 -13.86 -29.17 0.43
C LEU A 39 -14.74 -29.20 -0.82
N VAL A 40 -14.28 -29.87 -1.87
CA VAL A 40 -15.11 -30.15 -3.04
C VAL A 40 -15.95 -31.38 -2.71
N THR A 41 -17.23 -31.16 -2.44
CA THR A 41 -18.18 -32.27 -2.32
C THR A 41 -18.72 -32.60 -3.70
N ASN A 42 -18.24 -33.70 -4.27
CA ASN A 42 -18.87 -34.29 -5.44
C ASN A 42 -20.18 -34.92 -4.96
N ARG A 43 -21.32 -34.40 -5.43
CA ARG A 43 -22.58 -35.13 -5.29
C ARG A 43 -22.43 -36.42 -6.08
N SER A 44 -22.25 -37.54 -5.39
CA SER A 44 -22.46 -38.85 -6.00
C SER A 44 -23.95 -38.95 -6.31
N ASN A 45 -24.33 -38.70 -7.56
CA ASN A 45 -25.64 -39.09 -8.05
C ASN A 45 -25.68 -40.63 -8.03
N ASP A 46 -26.33 -41.19 -7.01
CA ASP A 46 -26.80 -42.57 -7.05
C ASP A 46 -28.04 -42.58 -7.96
N GLY A 47 -27.82 -42.93 -9.24
CA GLY A 47 -28.85 -42.94 -10.29
C GLY A 47 -28.41 -42.14 -11.51
N GLY A 48 -28.14 -42.85 -12.61
CA GLY A 48 -27.41 -42.34 -13.76
C GLY A 48 -28.07 -41.21 -14.54
N GLU A 49 -27.31 -40.14 -14.74
CA GLU A 49 -27.26 -39.33 -15.97
C GLU A 49 -25.97 -38.49 -15.90
N MET A 50 -25.19 -38.46 -16.99
CA MET A 50 -23.96 -37.67 -17.10
C MET A 50 -24.31 -36.20 -17.23
N ASP A 51 -24.43 -35.49 -16.11
CA ASP A 51 -24.46 -34.03 -16.10
C ASP A 51 -23.11 -33.47 -15.64
N SER A 52 -22.56 -32.55 -16.43
CA SER A 52 -21.20 -32.04 -16.28
C SER A 52 -21.17 -30.88 -15.29
N GLY A 53 -20.45 -31.04 -14.16
CA GLY A 53 -19.74 -29.92 -13.54
C GLY A 53 -20.42 -29.13 -12.41
N GLY A 54 -21.24 -29.75 -11.56
CA GLY A 54 -21.89 -29.08 -10.41
C GLY A 54 -21.32 -29.42 -9.02
N GLY A 55 -20.01 -29.39 -8.81
CA GLY A 55 -19.43 -29.59 -7.46
C GLY A 55 -19.75 -28.41 -6.53
N THR A 56 -20.35 -28.66 -5.36
CA THR A 56 -20.53 -27.59 -4.35
C THR A 56 -19.20 -27.38 -3.63
N LEU A 57 -18.61 -26.19 -3.83
CA LEU A 57 -17.38 -25.78 -3.15
C LEU A 57 -17.72 -25.32 -1.73
N ASN A 58 -17.41 -26.13 -0.73
CA ASN A 58 -17.56 -25.75 0.67
C ASN A 58 -16.23 -25.21 1.19
N THR A 59 -16.13 -23.90 1.37
CA THR A 59 -14.97 -23.27 2.00
C THR A 59 -15.19 -23.17 3.50
N THR A 60 -14.36 -23.87 4.28
CA THR A 60 -14.35 -23.76 5.75
C THR A 60 -13.19 -22.90 6.21
N VAL A 61 -13.44 -21.99 7.16
CA VAL A 61 -12.43 -21.12 7.76
C VAL A 61 -12.22 -21.56 9.21
N ARG A 62 -10.97 -21.86 9.59
CA ARG A 62 -10.62 -22.29 10.96
C ARG A 62 -9.54 -21.39 11.52
N GLN A 63 -9.75 -20.86 12.73
CA GLN A 63 -8.69 -20.13 13.44
C GLN A 63 -7.61 -21.12 13.90
N ILE A 64 -6.35 -20.89 13.51
CA ILE A 64 -5.23 -21.78 13.85
C ILE A 64 -4.39 -21.24 15.00
N THR A 65 -4.23 -19.92 15.09
CA THR A 65 -3.45 -19.28 16.16
C THR A 65 -3.89 -17.84 16.38
N GLN A 66 -3.52 -17.27 17.52
CA GLN A 66 -3.75 -15.87 17.85
C GLN A 66 -2.61 -15.31 18.70
N LEU A 67 -2.32 -14.03 18.55
CA LEU A 67 -1.35 -13.29 19.35
C LEU A 67 -1.99 -11.99 19.85
N VAL A 68 -1.89 -11.73 21.16
CA VAL A 68 -2.38 -10.48 21.76
C VAL A 68 -1.34 -9.37 21.52
N THR A 69 -1.82 -8.22 21.06
CA THR A 69 -1.00 -7.02 20.82
C THR A 69 -1.29 -5.95 21.86
N ARG A 70 -0.27 -5.17 22.22
CA ARG A 70 -0.38 -4.01 23.12
C ARG A 70 -0.76 -2.75 22.33
N GLY A 71 -1.93 -2.81 21.71
CA GLY A 71 -2.47 -1.74 20.87
C GLY A 71 -3.33 -2.27 19.73
N ALA A 72 -3.97 -1.35 19.02
CA ALA A 72 -4.73 -1.61 17.81
C ALA A 72 -3.81 -1.98 16.64
N VAL A 73 -4.18 -3.04 15.91
CA VAL A 73 -3.52 -3.39 14.65
C VAL A 73 -4.18 -2.61 13.50
N TYR A 74 -3.49 -1.60 12.95
CA TYR A 74 -4.06 -0.70 11.93
C TYR A 74 -3.89 -1.23 10.51
N SER A 75 -2.73 -1.77 10.19
CA SER A 75 -2.43 -2.28 8.85
C SER A 75 -1.51 -3.49 8.93
N ILE A 76 -1.69 -4.41 7.98
CA ILE A 76 -0.89 -5.63 7.83
C ILE A 76 -0.47 -5.74 6.37
N CYS A 77 0.77 -6.13 6.12
CA CYS A 77 1.21 -6.52 4.79
C CYS A 77 2.13 -7.75 4.85
N PRO A 78 2.11 -8.61 3.82
CA PRO A 78 3.10 -9.68 3.70
C PRO A 78 4.50 -9.08 3.57
N PHE A 79 5.50 -9.78 4.07
CA PHE A 79 6.89 -9.37 4.03
C PHE A 79 7.80 -10.57 3.69
N LEU A 80 9.11 -10.32 3.64
CA LEU A 80 10.16 -11.27 3.26
C LEU A 80 9.91 -12.68 3.80
N ASP A 81 10.09 -13.69 2.95
CA ASP A 81 10.04 -15.11 3.32
C ASP A 81 8.78 -15.54 4.08
N GLY A 82 7.64 -14.91 3.80
CA GLY A 82 6.36 -15.23 4.42
C GLY A 82 6.17 -14.64 5.83
N SER A 83 7.11 -13.80 6.28
CA SER A 83 6.93 -12.97 7.46
C SER A 83 5.83 -11.93 7.27
N ILE A 84 5.37 -11.36 8.37
CA ILE A 84 4.22 -10.47 8.39
C ILE A 84 4.65 -9.16 9.04
N LEU A 85 4.49 -8.05 8.33
CA LEU A 85 4.61 -6.72 8.93
C LEU A 85 3.23 -6.27 9.38
N ALA A 86 3.12 -5.83 10.64
CA ALA A 86 1.91 -5.20 11.12
C ALA A 86 2.23 -3.92 11.91
N THR A 87 1.37 -2.92 11.73
CA THR A 87 1.43 -1.68 12.49
C THR A 87 0.52 -1.77 13.70
N VAL A 88 1.10 -1.54 14.88
CA VAL A 88 0.41 -1.57 16.17
C VAL A 88 0.62 -0.22 16.86
N ASN A 89 -0.41 0.62 16.87
CA ASN A 89 -0.32 2.01 17.32
C ASN A 89 0.88 2.74 16.65
N SER A 90 1.83 3.20 17.47
CA SER A 90 3.06 3.91 17.06
C SER A 90 4.23 2.99 16.65
N ARG A 91 3.99 1.67 16.53
CA ARG A 91 5.03 0.67 16.25
C ARG A 91 4.76 -0.07 14.95
N THR A 92 5.83 -0.45 14.28
CA THR A 92 5.80 -1.39 13.16
C THR A 92 6.60 -2.62 13.59
N ASN A 93 5.92 -3.75 13.73
CA ASN A 93 6.51 -4.99 14.23
C ASN A 93 6.54 -6.04 13.12
N LEU A 94 7.58 -6.87 13.14
CA LEU A 94 7.68 -8.06 12.31
C LEU A 94 7.19 -9.28 13.08
N TYR A 95 6.46 -10.17 12.41
CA TYR A 95 5.94 -11.41 12.98
C TYR A 95 6.28 -12.59 12.08
N HIS A 96 6.55 -13.73 12.72
CA HIS A 96 6.78 -15.01 12.05
C HIS A 96 5.74 -16.02 12.48
N LEU A 97 5.15 -16.70 11.50
CA LEU A 97 4.27 -17.84 11.73
C LEU A 97 5.12 -19.11 11.66
N HIS A 98 5.28 -19.78 12.79
CA HIS A 98 5.93 -21.07 12.88
C HIS A 98 4.89 -22.18 12.79
N ASP A 99 5.17 -23.17 11.96
CA ASP A 99 4.42 -24.42 11.85
C ASP A 99 5.34 -25.56 12.29
N VAL A 100 5.07 -26.13 13.47
CA VAL A 100 5.78 -27.30 14.01
C VAL A 100 4.75 -28.40 14.15
N ASP A 101 4.79 -29.39 13.25
CA ASP A 101 3.90 -30.56 13.26
C ASP A 101 2.39 -30.23 13.29
N ASN A 102 1.95 -29.22 12.51
CA ASN A 102 0.58 -28.66 12.51
C ASN A 102 0.18 -27.90 13.79
N VAL A 103 1.14 -27.58 14.66
CA VAL A 103 0.97 -26.62 15.75
C VAL A 103 1.47 -25.27 15.27
N TYR A 104 0.54 -24.33 15.14
CA TYR A 104 0.79 -22.99 14.62
C TYR A 104 1.04 -22.00 15.76
N GLU A 105 2.19 -21.33 15.72
CA GLU A 105 2.54 -20.29 16.67
C GLU A 105 2.94 -19.01 15.95
N LEU A 106 2.23 -17.92 16.26
CA LEU A 106 2.58 -16.58 15.76
C LEU A 106 3.46 -15.89 16.80
N GLN A 107 4.71 -15.62 16.45
CA GLN A 107 5.68 -14.96 17.32
C GLN A 107 6.06 -13.59 16.77
N ALA A 108 6.23 -12.61 17.65
CA ALA A 108 6.80 -11.31 17.31
C ALA A 108 8.33 -11.41 17.23
N ASP A 109 8.93 -10.90 16.15
CA ASP A 109 10.38 -10.75 16.07
C ASP A 109 10.84 -9.66 17.05
N ARG A 110 12.13 -9.69 17.37
CA ARG A 110 12.83 -8.61 18.07
C ARG A 110 13.00 -7.37 17.19
N ALA A 111 12.95 -7.52 15.87
CA ALA A 111 12.95 -6.44 14.90
C ALA A 111 11.62 -5.69 14.93
N TYR A 112 11.65 -4.49 15.49
CA TYR A 112 10.54 -3.54 15.41
C TYR A 112 11.06 -2.12 15.24
N HIS A 113 10.22 -1.26 14.69
CA HIS A 113 10.45 0.17 14.63
C HIS A 113 9.45 0.91 15.51
N HIS A 114 9.93 1.94 16.20
CA HIS A 114 9.13 2.89 16.97
C HIS A 114 9.60 4.32 16.67
N GLY A 115 8.69 5.28 16.66
CA GLY A 115 8.99 6.66 16.27
C GLY A 115 7.89 7.35 15.45
N HIS A 116 6.81 6.62 15.16
CA HIS A 116 5.58 7.12 14.57
C HIS A 116 4.65 7.68 15.65
N VAL A 117 3.76 8.60 15.28
CA VAL A 117 2.62 9.00 16.12
C VAL A 117 1.59 7.89 16.08
N LEU A 118 1.14 7.54 14.88
CA LEU A 118 0.21 6.45 14.64
C LEU A 118 0.44 5.88 13.23
N SER A 119 0.85 4.62 13.15
CA SER A 119 1.19 3.95 11.89
C SER A 119 -0.06 3.37 11.23
N LEU A 120 -0.73 4.18 10.41
CA LEU A 120 -2.03 3.86 9.81
C LEU A 120 -1.96 2.84 8.67
N CYS A 121 -0.91 2.91 7.86
CA CYS A 121 -0.75 2.04 6.70
C CYS A 121 0.70 1.59 6.53
N VAL A 122 0.87 0.35 6.07
CA VAL A 122 2.18 -0.22 5.72
C VAL A 122 2.12 -0.92 4.38
N LYS A 123 3.16 -0.74 3.57
CA LYS A 123 3.38 -1.44 2.31
C LYS A 123 4.82 -1.90 2.26
N SER A 124 5.08 -3.01 1.58
CA SER A 124 6.41 -3.60 1.45
C SER A 124 6.76 -3.84 -0.01
N LEU A 125 8.04 -3.75 -0.30
CA LEU A 125 8.67 -4.21 -1.52
C LEU A 125 10.05 -4.76 -1.15
N ASP A 126 10.22 -6.06 -1.34
CA ASP A 126 11.42 -6.79 -0.94
C ASP A 126 11.77 -6.55 0.54
N ASN A 127 12.97 -6.04 0.83
CA ASN A 127 13.44 -5.74 2.18
C ASN A 127 13.11 -4.32 2.67
N THR A 128 12.41 -3.52 1.86
CA THR A 128 11.99 -2.17 2.22
C THR A 128 10.50 -2.16 2.52
N ALA A 129 10.12 -1.45 3.58
CA ALA A 129 8.74 -1.11 3.89
C ALA A 129 8.57 0.40 3.92
N ILE A 130 7.37 0.87 3.56
CA ILE A 130 6.95 2.24 3.78
C ILE A 130 5.80 2.26 4.78
N VAL A 131 5.81 3.25 5.65
CA VAL A 131 4.80 3.45 6.69
C VAL A 131 4.22 4.84 6.55
N GLY A 132 2.90 4.92 6.45
CA GLY A 132 2.15 6.17 6.46
C GLY A 132 1.69 6.47 7.88
N ASP A 133 2.12 7.61 8.38
CA ASP A 133 1.83 8.11 9.71
C ASP A 133 0.63 9.08 9.66
N LEU A 134 -0.17 9.10 10.75
CA LEU A 134 -1.29 10.01 10.90
C LEU A 134 -0.90 11.49 10.73
N MET A 135 0.29 11.90 11.15
CA MET A 135 0.73 13.31 11.10
C MET A 135 2.14 13.51 10.53
N ARG A 136 2.98 12.46 10.52
CA ARG A 136 4.39 12.52 10.09
C ARG A 136 4.63 12.03 8.67
N SER A 137 3.65 12.20 7.78
CA SER A 137 3.75 11.80 6.36
C SER A 137 4.21 10.34 6.21
N VAL A 138 5.15 10.07 5.30
CA VAL A 138 5.66 8.73 4.98
C VAL A 138 7.08 8.55 5.48
N SER A 139 7.35 7.39 6.10
CA SER A 139 8.68 6.92 6.48
C SER A 139 9.03 5.64 5.74
N VAL A 140 10.31 5.45 5.45
CA VAL A 140 10.87 4.25 4.81
C VAL A 140 11.68 3.50 5.85
N LEU A 141 11.37 2.20 5.99
CA LEU A 141 12.05 1.27 6.86
C LEU A 141 12.77 0.23 6.01
N ASP A 142 14.06 0.01 6.26
CA ASP A 142 14.78 -1.13 5.69
C ASP A 142 14.94 -2.20 6.76
N TYR A 143 14.67 -3.44 6.37
CA TYR A 143 14.98 -4.60 7.17
C TYR A 143 16.42 -5.04 6.90
N VAL A 144 17.23 -5.07 7.97
CA VAL A 144 18.64 -5.42 7.91
C VAL A 144 18.89 -6.63 8.79
N GLN A 145 19.40 -7.69 8.16
CA GLN A 145 19.91 -8.88 8.82
C GLN A 145 21.43 -8.80 8.83
N ALA A 146 22.01 -8.33 9.94
CA ALA A 146 23.45 -8.20 10.09
C ALA A 146 23.90 -8.79 11.43
N ASP A 147 25.03 -9.51 11.42
CA ASP A 147 25.69 -10.05 12.62
C ASP A 147 24.77 -10.83 13.57
N GLY A 148 23.82 -11.59 13.01
CA GLY A 148 22.84 -12.37 13.79
C GLY A 148 21.75 -11.52 14.47
N THR A 149 21.68 -10.22 14.17
CA THR A 149 20.64 -9.32 14.65
C THR A 149 19.72 -8.90 13.50
N ASN A 150 18.42 -9.14 13.68
CA ASN A 150 17.38 -8.65 12.81
C ASN A 150 16.96 -7.26 13.31
N THR A 151 17.03 -6.24 12.45
CA THR A 151 16.61 -4.89 12.82
C THR A 151 15.74 -4.26 11.73
N LEU A 152 14.73 -3.51 12.16
CA LEU A 152 13.90 -2.71 11.27
C LEU A 152 14.27 -1.24 11.47
N ARG A 153 15.08 -0.70 10.55
CA ARG A 153 15.68 0.64 10.69
C ARG A 153 14.94 1.65 9.82
N GLU A 154 14.59 2.79 10.38
CA GLU A 154 14.16 3.93 9.56
C GLU A 154 15.35 4.51 8.82
N VAL A 155 15.24 4.58 7.49
CA VAL A 155 16.33 4.99 6.60
C VAL A 155 16.07 6.34 5.94
N SER A 156 14.80 6.68 5.73
CA SER A 156 14.40 7.97 5.15
C SER A 156 12.99 8.34 5.62
N ARG A 157 12.72 9.63 5.77
CA ARG A 157 11.39 10.15 6.14
C ARG A 157 11.07 11.45 5.39
N ASP A 158 9.79 11.66 5.09
CA ASP A 158 9.28 12.97 4.70
C ASP A 158 8.99 13.81 5.95
N PHE A 159 9.66 14.95 6.07
CA PHE A 159 9.53 15.85 7.22
C PHE A 159 8.36 16.81 7.10
N ASN A 160 7.60 16.77 5.99
CA ASN A 160 6.37 17.54 5.88
C ASN A 160 5.28 16.94 6.78
N PRO A 161 4.46 17.77 7.46
CA PRO A 161 3.35 17.29 8.28
C PRO A 161 2.13 16.97 7.41
N ASN A 162 2.24 15.92 6.58
CA ASN A 162 1.12 15.44 5.77
C ASN A 162 0.31 14.43 6.59
N PHE A 163 -1.00 14.65 6.68
CA PHE A 163 -1.91 13.76 7.39
C PHE A 163 -2.32 12.62 6.47
N THR A 164 -1.60 11.49 6.54
CA THR A 164 -1.61 10.47 5.48
C THR A 164 -2.89 9.66 5.48
N THR A 165 -3.50 9.48 4.31
CA THR A 165 -4.73 8.68 4.14
C THR A 165 -4.46 7.34 3.46
N ALA A 166 -3.62 7.32 2.43
CA ALA A 166 -3.16 6.11 1.76
C ALA A 166 -1.76 6.28 1.19
N ILE A 167 -1.02 5.16 1.10
CA ILE A 167 0.32 5.09 0.53
C ILE A 167 0.44 3.94 -0.48
N GLU A 168 1.38 4.06 -1.42
CA GLU A 168 1.78 2.99 -2.31
C GLU A 168 3.25 3.11 -2.73
N ILE A 169 3.89 1.98 -2.99
CA ILE A 169 5.22 1.95 -3.60
C ILE A 169 5.03 1.96 -5.11
N LEU A 170 5.57 2.95 -5.81
CA LEU A 170 5.54 3.01 -7.28
C LEU A 170 6.74 2.28 -7.89
N SER A 171 7.91 2.55 -7.34
CA SER A 171 9.20 1.93 -7.71
C SER A 171 10.06 1.80 -6.44
N PRO A 172 11.19 1.04 -6.45
CA PRO A 172 12.02 0.83 -5.25
C PRO A 172 12.46 2.09 -4.49
N HIS A 173 12.52 3.24 -5.17
CA HIS A 173 12.89 4.52 -4.57
C HIS A 173 11.84 5.61 -4.76
N VAL A 174 10.66 5.29 -5.29
CA VAL A 174 9.59 6.26 -5.56
C VAL A 174 8.30 5.78 -4.91
N PHE A 175 7.73 6.63 -4.07
CA PHE A 175 6.54 6.33 -3.28
C PHE A 175 5.45 7.34 -3.61
N LEU A 176 4.21 6.91 -3.44
CA LEU A 176 3.02 7.73 -3.59
C LEU A 176 2.33 7.84 -2.24
N GLY A 177 1.95 9.05 -1.88
CA GLY A 177 1.14 9.36 -0.71
C GLY A 177 -0.08 10.19 -1.09
N SER A 178 -1.07 10.15 -0.21
CA SER A 178 -2.24 11.01 -0.25
C SER A 178 -2.54 11.52 1.16
N GLU A 179 -3.15 12.69 1.26
CA GLU A 179 -3.45 13.31 2.54
C GLU A 179 -4.89 13.81 2.67
N THR A 180 -5.28 14.18 3.89
CA THR A 180 -6.63 14.65 4.25
C THR A 180 -7.05 15.94 3.56
N PHE A 181 -6.12 16.70 2.97
CA PHE A 181 -6.42 17.91 2.20
C PHE A 181 -6.70 17.62 0.71
N ASN A 182 -6.96 16.36 0.35
CA ASN A 182 -7.27 15.91 -1.02
C ASN A 182 -6.12 16.12 -2.02
N ASN A 183 -4.88 16.20 -1.51
CA ASN A 183 -3.68 16.18 -2.34
C ASN A 183 -3.13 14.76 -2.46
N ILE A 184 -2.52 14.50 -3.61
CA ILE A 184 -1.60 13.38 -3.81
C ILE A 184 -0.19 13.93 -4.01
N PHE A 185 0.80 13.19 -3.54
CA PHE A 185 2.19 13.59 -3.64
C PHE A 185 3.10 12.39 -3.88
N SER A 186 4.20 12.61 -4.60
CA SER A 186 5.21 11.59 -4.87
C SER A 186 6.51 11.94 -4.16
N LEU A 187 7.10 10.93 -3.53
CA LEU A 187 8.32 11.04 -2.75
C LEU A 187 9.40 10.18 -3.39
N GLN A 188 10.63 10.69 -3.43
CA GLN A 188 11.78 9.95 -3.91
C GLN A 188 12.84 9.81 -2.81
N ARG A 189 13.31 8.59 -2.60
CA ARG A 189 14.45 8.28 -1.73
C ARG A 189 15.75 8.58 -2.47
N ASN A 190 16.61 9.41 -1.88
CA ASN A 190 17.91 9.75 -2.46
C ASN A 190 19.04 8.93 -1.83
N VAL A 191 19.23 7.70 -2.32
CA VAL A 191 20.27 6.79 -1.80
C VAL A 191 21.71 7.26 -2.10
N ASN A 192 21.88 8.05 -3.16
CA ASN A 192 23.18 8.51 -3.65
C ASN A 192 23.55 9.92 -3.12
N ALA A 193 22.78 10.47 -2.19
CA ALA A 193 23.10 11.76 -1.59
C ALA A 193 24.45 11.69 -0.86
N ALA A 194 25.27 12.73 -1.05
CA ALA A 194 26.60 12.82 -0.44
C ALA A 194 26.56 13.00 1.08
N THR A 195 25.50 13.65 1.60
CA THR A 195 25.29 13.89 3.03
C THR A 195 24.31 12.89 3.61
N GLU A 196 24.50 12.53 4.88
CA GLU A 196 23.56 11.66 5.60
C GLU A 196 22.18 12.31 5.71
N GLU A 197 22.13 13.63 5.94
CA GLU A 197 20.89 14.41 5.96
C GLU A 197 20.10 14.28 4.64
N GLY A 198 20.80 14.26 3.51
CA GLY A 198 20.18 14.06 2.20
C GLY A 198 19.65 12.63 2.01
N ARG A 199 20.33 11.62 2.58
CA ARG A 199 19.87 10.22 2.54
C ARG A 199 18.66 9.97 3.44
N CYS A 200 18.61 10.63 4.60
CA CYS A 200 17.53 10.50 5.57
C CYS A 200 16.26 11.27 5.19
N ARG A 201 16.31 12.16 4.20
CA ARG A 201 15.18 12.98 3.78
C ARG A 201 14.58 12.46 2.48
N LEU A 202 13.26 12.27 2.46
CA LEU A 202 12.52 12.05 1.22
C LEU A 202 12.33 13.36 0.48
N GLU A 203 12.65 13.35 -0.81
CA GLU A 203 12.45 14.50 -1.69
C GLU A 203 11.05 14.44 -2.30
N ASN A 204 10.28 15.53 -2.17
CA ASN A 204 9.03 15.65 -2.89
C ASN A 204 9.31 15.92 -4.37
N LYS A 205 8.81 15.02 -5.25
CA LYS A 205 9.00 15.09 -6.70
C LYS A 205 7.77 15.52 -7.46
N GLY A 206 6.60 15.48 -6.84
CA GLY A 206 5.40 15.94 -7.48
C GLY A 206 4.23 16.03 -6.52
N GLU A 207 3.42 17.06 -6.70
CA GLU A 207 2.33 17.44 -5.81
C GLU A 207 1.15 17.89 -6.65
N TYR A 208 -0.02 17.32 -6.37
CA TYR A 208 -1.22 17.55 -7.17
C TYR A 208 -2.48 17.53 -6.31
N TYR A 209 -3.28 18.59 -6.42
CA TYR A 209 -4.60 18.61 -5.81
C TYR A 209 -5.58 17.78 -6.63
N LEU A 210 -5.93 16.60 -6.08
CA LEU A 210 -6.86 15.68 -6.71
C LEU A 210 -8.30 16.21 -6.61
N GLY A 211 -8.64 16.78 -5.45
CA GLY A 211 -9.98 17.25 -5.12
C GLY A 211 -10.81 16.26 -4.30
N GLU A 212 -10.38 15.00 -4.23
CA GLU A 212 -11.04 13.93 -3.49
C GLU A 212 -10.08 13.26 -2.50
N MET A 213 -10.62 12.74 -1.40
CA MET A 213 -9.85 12.03 -0.38
C MET A 213 -9.65 10.57 -0.80
N VAL A 214 -8.39 10.16 -0.98
CA VAL A 214 -8.04 8.79 -1.37
C VAL A 214 -8.02 7.88 -0.14
N ASN A 215 -8.78 6.78 -0.19
CA ASN A 215 -8.83 5.77 0.86
C ASN A 215 -7.88 4.59 0.61
N LYS A 216 -7.62 4.25 -0.66
CA LYS A 216 -6.81 3.09 -0.99
C LYS A 216 -6.08 3.27 -2.30
N PHE A 217 -4.81 2.88 -2.29
CA PHE A 217 -4.03 2.59 -3.50
C PHE A 217 -3.84 1.08 -3.66
N VAL A 218 -3.92 0.62 -4.91
CA VAL A 218 -3.73 -0.77 -5.32
C VAL A 218 -2.94 -0.81 -6.62
N ARG A 219 -1.77 -1.44 -6.62
CA ARG A 219 -1.03 -1.74 -7.85
C ARG A 219 -1.85 -2.67 -8.76
N GLY A 220 -2.02 -2.29 -10.01
CA GLY A 220 -2.79 -3.08 -10.98
C GLY A 220 -3.29 -2.25 -12.17
N SER A 221 -3.95 -2.95 -13.09
CA SER A 221 -4.63 -2.40 -14.25
C SER A 221 -5.98 -3.09 -14.40
N LEU A 222 -7.00 -2.35 -14.84
CA LEU A 222 -8.30 -2.91 -15.22
C LEU A 222 -8.35 -3.34 -16.69
N VAL A 223 -7.38 -2.90 -17.49
CA VAL A 223 -7.22 -3.30 -18.88
C VAL A 223 -6.32 -4.53 -18.92
N GLY A 224 -6.79 -5.59 -19.59
CA GLY A 224 -6.01 -6.80 -19.81
C GLY A 224 -4.72 -6.49 -20.59
N ASP A 225 -3.65 -7.19 -20.27
CA ASP A 225 -2.39 -7.05 -21.01
C ASP A 225 -2.58 -7.62 -22.41
N ASN A 226 -2.90 -6.76 -23.37
CA ASN A 226 -3.00 -7.10 -24.79
C ASN A 226 -1.60 -7.31 -25.39
N THR A 227 -0.88 -8.32 -24.92
CA THR A 227 0.43 -8.71 -25.47
C THR A 227 0.34 -9.34 -26.87
N ASN A 228 -0.88 -9.57 -27.39
CA ASN A 228 -1.12 -10.21 -28.68
C ASN A 228 -1.68 -9.29 -29.78
N SER A 229 -1.86 -7.99 -29.53
CA SER A 229 -2.24 -7.05 -30.60
C SER A 229 -1.00 -6.40 -31.19
N SER A 230 -0.57 -6.93 -32.34
CA SER A 230 0.43 -6.39 -33.27
C SER A 230 -0.02 -5.05 -33.89
N MET A 231 -0.30 -4.06 -33.06
CA MET A 231 -0.41 -2.68 -33.50
C MET A 231 0.72 -1.90 -32.85
N ASP A 232 1.74 -1.59 -33.66
CA ASP A 232 2.83 -0.65 -33.40
C ASP A 232 2.28 0.78 -33.24
N ILE A 233 1.38 0.99 -32.28
CA ILE A 233 1.02 2.33 -31.81
C ILE A 233 2.12 2.68 -30.83
N ALA A 234 3.04 3.56 -31.26
CA ALA A 234 4.15 4.16 -30.52
C ALA A 234 4.13 3.78 -29.03
N SER A 235 4.90 2.75 -28.66
CA SER A 235 4.79 2.08 -27.36
C SER A 235 5.17 3.06 -26.25
N VAL A 236 4.19 3.79 -25.71
CA VAL A 236 4.37 4.61 -24.51
C VAL A 236 4.86 3.68 -23.40
N VAL A 237 6.08 3.90 -22.94
CA VAL A 237 6.67 3.11 -21.87
C VAL A 237 6.01 3.54 -20.56
N LEU A 238 4.99 2.80 -20.16
CA LEU A 238 4.34 2.99 -18.87
C LEU A 238 5.15 2.31 -17.78
N GLY A 239 5.45 3.06 -16.73
CA GLY A 239 6.05 2.57 -15.49
C GLY A 239 5.02 1.89 -14.59
N SER A 240 4.98 2.31 -13.33
CA SER A 240 4.01 1.78 -12.36
C SER A 240 2.56 2.06 -12.77
N ARG A 241 1.68 1.06 -12.67
CA ARG A 241 0.22 1.21 -12.81
C ARG A 241 -0.43 1.04 -11.44
N THR A 242 -1.05 2.09 -10.94
CA THR A 242 -1.64 2.12 -9.60
C THR A 242 -3.05 2.67 -9.67
N LEU A 243 -4.03 1.87 -9.26
CA LEU A 243 -5.41 2.31 -9.09
C LEU A 243 -5.57 2.99 -7.73
N TYR A 244 -6.51 3.92 -7.66
CA TYR A 244 -6.94 4.52 -6.40
C TYR A 244 -8.47 4.58 -6.31
N ALA A 245 -8.97 4.51 -5.08
CA ALA A 245 -10.37 4.68 -4.76
C ALA A 245 -10.55 5.78 -3.72
N THR A 246 -11.57 6.62 -3.93
CA THR A 246 -11.85 7.79 -3.08
C THR A 246 -13.06 7.55 -2.17
N VAL A 247 -13.23 8.44 -1.18
CA VAL A 247 -14.41 8.44 -0.29
C VAL A 247 -15.72 8.61 -1.07
N ASP A 248 -15.69 9.40 -2.15
CA ASP A 248 -16.87 9.72 -2.97
C ASP A 248 -17.24 8.63 -3.99
N GLY A 249 -16.46 7.53 -4.04
CA GLY A 249 -16.70 6.39 -4.93
C GLY A 249 -16.02 6.49 -6.30
N SER A 250 -15.28 7.55 -6.56
CA SER A 250 -14.47 7.68 -7.77
C SER A 250 -13.31 6.68 -7.75
N ILE A 251 -13.06 6.06 -8.92
CA ILE A 251 -11.92 5.18 -9.15
C ILE A 251 -11.06 5.83 -10.23
N GLY A 252 -9.78 6.02 -9.92
CA GLY A 252 -8.82 6.57 -10.87
C GLY A 252 -7.55 5.74 -10.96
N SER A 253 -6.64 6.19 -11.83
CA SER A 253 -5.36 5.53 -12.08
C SER A 253 -4.23 6.54 -12.08
N VAL A 254 -3.13 6.20 -11.42
CA VAL A 254 -1.84 6.88 -11.46
C VAL A 254 -0.89 6.01 -12.29
N LEU A 255 -0.33 6.61 -13.33
CA LEU A 255 0.57 5.93 -14.26
C LEU A 255 1.96 6.57 -14.17
N GLY A 256 2.99 5.74 -14.04
CA GLY A 256 4.36 6.17 -14.22
C GLY A 256 4.63 6.44 -15.70
N MET A 257 5.26 7.56 -16.01
CA MET A 257 5.60 7.95 -17.38
C MET A 257 7.09 8.29 -17.46
N ASP A 258 7.68 8.08 -18.62
CA ASP A 258 9.02 8.58 -18.92
C ASP A 258 9.01 10.10 -19.18
N ARG A 259 10.20 10.70 -19.17
CA ARG A 259 10.36 12.15 -19.30
C ARG A 259 9.87 12.69 -20.63
N ALA A 260 10.08 11.97 -21.74
CA ALA A 260 9.68 12.46 -23.06
C ALA A 260 8.15 12.52 -23.16
N THR A 261 7.48 11.45 -22.71
CA THR A 261 6.01 11.39 -22.64
C THR A 261 5.44 12.45 -21.69
N PHE A 262 6.06 12.66 -20.52
CA PHE A 262 5.64 13.72 -19.60
C PHE A 262 5.69 15.11 -20.24
N VAL A 263 6.80 15.47 -20.91
CA VAL A 263 6.96 16.77 -21.58
C VAL A 263 5.88 16.96 -22.65
N PHE A 264 5.58 15.91 -23.42
CA PHE A 264 4.53 15.93 -24.42
C PHE A 264 3.16 16.22 -23.78
N PHE A 265 2.74 15.45 -22.77
CA PHE A 265 1.44 15.64 -22.12
C PHE A 265 1.33 16.96 -21.37
N ASN A 266 2.42 17.44 -20.77
CA ASN A 266 2.43 18.75 -20.13
C ASN A 266 2.22 19.89 -21.15
N THR A 267 2.87 19.79 -22.32
CA THR A 267 2.69 20.76 -23.42
C THR A 267 1.26 20.70 -23.96
N LEU A 268 0.71 19.50 -24.10
CA LEU A 268 -0.68 19.30 -24.51
C LEU A 268 -1.66 19.89 -23.50
N GLN A 269 -1.45 19.68 -22.19
CA GLN A 269 -2.27 20.27 -21.13
C GLN A 269 -2.30 21.80 -21.24
N HIS A 270 -1.14 22.44 -21.41
CA HIS A 270 -1.08 23.90 -21.60
C HIS A 270 -1.85 24.37 -22.83
N SER A 271 -1.75 23.61 -23.93
CA SER A 271 -2.47 23.92 -25.17
C SER A 271 -3.99 23.79 -25.01
N ILE A 272 -4.44 22.75 -24.29
CA ILE A 272 -5.86 22.52 -23.98
C ILE A 272 -6.41 23.65 -23.11
N VAL A 273 -5.72 24.01 -22.03
CA VAL A 273 -6.14 25.08 -21.10
C VAL A 273 -6.26 26.43 -21.81
N HIS A 274 -5.42 26.70 -22.81
CA HIS A 274 -5.50 27.93 -23.59
C HIS A 274 -6.66 27.93 -24.61
N THR A 275 -7.02 26.75 -25.13
CA THR A 275 -8.00 26.61 -26.21
C THR A 275 -9.43 26.42 -25.70
N ILE A 276 -9.59 25.69 -24.59
CA ILE A 276 -10.90 25.32 -24.05
C ILE A 276 -11.24 26.25 -22.87
N PRO A 277 -12.32 27.05 -22.96
CA PRO A 277 -12.73 27.89 -21.85
C PRO A 277 -13.24 27.03 -20.68
N ALA A 278 -12.72 27.31 -19.49
CA ALA A 278 -13.17 26.64 -18.28
C ALA A 278 -14.59 27.07 -17.88
N VAL A 279 -15.39 26.12 -17.43
CA VAL A 279 -16.73 26.40 -16.88
C VAL A 279 -16.57 27.31 -15.65
N GLY A 280 -17.29 28.43 -15.63
CA GLY A 280 -17.22 29.40 -14.54
C GLY A 280 -15.94 30.24 -14.50
N GLY A 281 -15.10 30.20 -15.54
CA GLY A 281 -13.85 30.99 -15.60
C GLY A 281 -12.79 30.56 -14.58
N LEU A 282 -12.88 29.33 -14.09
CA LEU A 282 -11.95 28.78 -13.09
C LEU A 282 -10.61 28.42 -13.75
N ASP A 283 -9.51 28.93 -13.19
CA ASP A 283 -8.18 28.58 -13.66
C ASP A 283 -7.80 27.14 -13.28
N HIS A 284 -7.46 26.33 -14.28
CA HIS A 284 -7.06 24.94 -14.08
C HIS A 284 -5.79 24.81 -13.23
N GLY A 285 -4.80 25.69 -13.45
CA GLY A 285 -3.55 25.66 -12.69
C GLY A 285 -3.77 25.95 -11.20
N HIS A 286 -4.57 26.96 -10.90
CA HIS A 286 -4.99 27.30 -9.55
C HIS A 286 -5.83 26.19 -8.90
N PHE A 287 -6.70 25.51 -9.66
CA PHE A 287 -7.47 24.38 -9.15
C PHE A 287 -6.57 23.19 -8.77
N ARG A 288 -5.59 22.85 -9.62
CA ARG A 288 -4.68 21.71 -9.40
C ARG A 288 -3.48 22.00 -8.49
N SER A 289 -3.29 23.26 -8.11
CA SER A 289 -2.25 23.68 -7.17
C SER A 289 -2.39 22.96 -5.83
N PHE A 290 -1.27 22.52 -5.28
CA PHE A 290 -1.24 21.89 -3.96
C PHE A 290 -1.76 22.88 -2.90
N LYS A 291 -2.67 22.40 -2.05
CA LYS A 291 -3.33 23.20 -1.01
C LYS A 291 -3.41 22.43 0.30
N ALA A 292 -2.64 22.85 1.28
CA ALA A 292 -2.75 22.44 2.67
C ALA A 292 -2.83 23.69 3.56
N GLU A 293 -3.19 23.53 4.84
CA GLU A 293 -3.53 24.63 5.76
C GLU A 293 -2.60 25.85 5.67
N ARG A 294 -1.27 25.63 5.65
CA ARG A 294 -0.26 26.69 5.58
C ARG A 294 0.59 26.67 4.30
N ARG A 295 0.32 25.76 3.38
CA ARG A 295 1.14 25.55 2.16
C ARG A 295 0.24 25.60 0.94
N SER A 296 0.47 26.58 0.09
CA SER A 296 -0.17 26.68 -1.21
C SER A 296 0.90 27.00 -2.24
N HIS A 297 1.06 26.15 -3.25
CA HIS A 297 1.96 26.41 -4.37
C HIS A 297 1.47 25.67 -5.63
N PRO A 298 1.95 26.07 -6.82
CA PRO A 298 1.62 25.38 -8.06
C PRO A 298 1.92 23.89 -8.00
N CYS A 299 1.15 23.08 -8.73
CA CYS A 299 1.44 21.66 -8.92
C CYS A 299 2.83 21.48 -9.56
N ARG A 300 3.50 20.39 -9.21
CA ARG A 300 4.84 20.05 -9.70
C ARG A 300 4.91 18.58 -10.06
#